data_AF-A0A0R3TA41-F1
#
_entry.id   AF-A0A0R3TA41-F1
#
_cell.length_a   1.000
_cell.length_b   1.000
_cell.length_c   1.000
_cell.angle_alpha   90.00
_cell.angle_beta   90.00
_cell.angle_gamma   90.00
#
_symmetry.space_group_name_H-M   'P 1'
#
loop_
_entity.id
_entity.type
_entity.pdbx_description
1 polymer ?
#
loop_
_entity_poly.entity_id
_entity_poly.type
_entity_poly.pdbx_seq_one_letter_code
_entity_poly.pdbx_strand_id
1 'polypeptide(L)'
;LCEDAYRILRRHSNLLLTLLAMMLPSGLPELTCVGDLEYVRKTLAVEQTDEEDALNYFNAKFNEAYNGAWTTKIDWFAHWFRR
;
A
#
# COMPACT_ATOMS: atom_id res chain seq x y z
N LEU A 1 -6.39 -12.73 8.94
CA LEU A 1 -4.98 -12.75 8.46
C LEU A 1 -4.58 -11.41 7.82
N CYS A 2 -5.18 -11.00 6.69
CA CYS A 2 -4.78 -9.76 6.01
C CYS A 2 -5.14 -8.50 6.81
N GLU A 3 -6.33 -8.45 7.41
CA GLU A 3 -6.73 -7.37 8.33
C GLU A 3 -5.81 -7.30 9.55
N ASP A 4 -5.49 -8.44 10.18
CA ASP A 4 -4.60 -8.49 11.34
C ASP A 4 -3.19 -7.95 11.01
N ALA A 5 -2.65 -8.36 9.86
CA ALA A 5 -1.38 -7.84 9.37
C ALA A 5 -1.45 -6.33 9.10
N TYR A 6 -2.55 -5.85 8.50
CA TYR A 6 -2.79 -4.43 8.28
C TYR A 6 -2.82 -3.64 9.60
N ARG A 7 -3.53 -4.13 10.63
CA ARG A 7 -3.56 -3.50 11.97
C ARG A 7 -2.17 -3.37 12.57
N ILE A 8 -1.35 -4.42 12.48
CA ILE A 8 0.03 -4.40 12.99
C ILE A 8 0.87 -3.35 12.24
N LEU A 9 0.82 -3.35 10.91
CA LEU A 9 1.55 -2.38 10.07
C LEU A 9 1.12 -0.95 10.39
N ARG A 10 -0.19 -0.72 10.53
CA ARG A 10 -0.75 0.59 10.86
C ARG A 10 -0.28 1.09 12.23
N ARG A 11 -0.28 0.22 13.25
CA ARG A 11 0.22 0.54 14.59
C ARG A 11 1.70 0.95 14.59
N HIS A 12 2.48 0.41 13.66
CA HIS A 12 3.90 0.72 13.48
C HIS A 12 4.18 1.64 12.27
N SER A 13 3.18 2.38 11.79
CA SER A 13 3.29 3.25 10.61
C SER A 13 4.42 4.27 10.71
N ASN A 14 4.62 4.89 11.87
CA ASN A 14 5.72 5.84 12.08
C ASN A 14 7.10 5.20 11.88
N LEU A 15 7.29 3.96 12.33
CA LEU A 15 8.55 3.23 12.13
C LEU A 15 8.77 2.96 10.64
N LEU A 16 7.74 2.47 9.94
CA LEU A 16 7.82 2.21 8.50
C LEU A 16 8.12 3.47 7.69
N LEU A 17 7.42 4.57 7.99
CA LEU A 17 7.64 5.87 7.34
C LEU A 17 9.04 6.42 7.61
N THR A 18 9.56 6.24 8.83
CA THR A 18 10.93 6.66 9.19
C THR A 18 11.97 5.84 8.43
N LEU A 19 11.79 4.51 8.35
CA LEU A 19 12.69 3.64 7.58
C LEU A 19 12.73 4.04 6.11
N LEU A 20 11.57 4.29 5.49
CA LEU A 20 11.51 4.76 4.11
C LEU A 20 12.11 6.15 3.94
N ALA A 21 11.89 7.08 4.86
CA ALA A 21 12.52 8.40 4.82
C ALA A 21 14.06 8.31 4.87
N MET A 22 14.61 7.39 5.66
CA MET A 22 16.06 7.14 5.69
C MET A 22 16.60 6.56 4.38
N MET A 23 15.75 5.98 3.54
CA MET A 23 16.15 5.45 2.22
C MET A 23 16.19 6.52 1.12
N LEU A 24 15.66 7.73 1.33
CA LEU A 24 15.67 8.81 0.33
C LEU A 24 17.05 9.06 -0.32
N PRO A 25 18.19 9.04 0.42
CA PRO A 25 19.51 9.27 -0.18
C PRO A 25 20.06 8.08 -1.01
N SER A 26 19.36 6.95 -1.05
CA SER A 26 19.86 5.71 -1.66
C SER A 26 19.85 5.72 -3.18
N GLY A 27 19.29 6.77 -3.80
CA GLY A 27 19.21 6.92 -5.26
C GLY A 27 18.11 6.06 -5.91
N LEU A 28 17.10 5.64 -5.14
CA LEU A 28 15.94 4.93 -5.67
C LEU A 28 15.08 5.89 -6.52
N PRO A 29 14.84 5.60 -7.80
CA PRO A 29 14.06 6.49 -8.67
C PRO A 29 12.60 6.62 -8.23
N GLU A 30 12.07 5.64 -7.49
CA GLU A 30 10.71 5.64 -6.94
C GLU A 30 10.59 6.39 -5.60
N LEU A 31 11.71 6.80 -5.00
CA LEU A 31 11.76 7.38 -3.66
C LEU A 31 12.80 8.50 -3.62
N THR A 32 12.41 9.67 -4.12
CA THR A 32 13.29 10.82 -4.35
C THR A 32 13.00 11.98 -3.41
N CYS A 33 11.77 12.08 -2.91
CA CYS A 33 11.34 13.14 -2.02
C CYS A 33 10.38 12.64 -0.94
N VAL A 34 10.17 13.46 0.10
CA VAL A 34 9.20 13.16 1.17
C VAL A 34 7.78 13.00 0.62
N GLY A 35 7.45 13.67 -0.49
CA GLY A 35 6.16 13.51 -1.17
C GLY A 35 5.91 12.07 -1.63
N ASP A 36 6.95 11.31 -1.95
CA ASP A 36 6.82 9.91 -2.37
C ASP A 36 6.41 9.00 -1.19
N LEU A 37 6.66 9.42 0.05
CA LEU A 37 6.22 8.71 1.27
C LEU A 37 4.72 8.89 1.54
N GLU A 38 4.09 9.90 0.95
CA GLU A 38 2.67 10.21 1.17
C GLU A 38 1.76 9.06 0.74
N TYR A 39 2.17 8.33 -0.30
CA TYR A 39 1.46 7.13 -0.72
C TYR A 39 1.37 6.09 0.40
N VAL A 40 2.46 5.83 1.11
CA VAL A 40 2.51 4.85 2.21
C VAL A 40 1.73 5.38 3.41
N ARG A 41 1.84 6.67 3.74
CA ARG A 41 1.06 7.31 4.80
C ARG A 41 -0.45 7.16 4.55
N LYS A 42 -0.92 7.44 3.33
CA LYS A 42 -2.32 7.29 2.92
C LYS A 42 -2.75 5.82 2.95
N THR A 43 -1.91 4.92 2.46
CA THR A 43 -2.21 3.48 2.43
C THR A 43 -2.41 2.90 3.84
N LEU A 44 -1.60 3.33 4.81
CA LEU A 44 -1.75 2.93 6.21
C LEU A 44 -2.87 3.70 6.95
N ALA A 45 -3.57 4.62 6.26
CA ALA A 45 -4.66 5.41 6.81
C ALA A 45 -4.29 6.08 8.15
N VAL A 46 -3.08 6.65 8.25
CA VAL A 46 -2.52 7.17 9.51
C VAL A 46 -3.38 8.29 10.10
N GLU A 47 -4.03 9.09 9.26
CA GLU A 47 -4.89 10.21 9.67
C GLU A 47 -6.24 9.76 10.27
N GLN A 48 -6.64 8.51 10.08
CA GLN A 48 -7.91 8.01 10.63
C GLN A 48 -7.75 7.74 12.12
N THR A 49 -8.50 8.43 12.98
CA THR A 49 -8.42 8.19 14.43
C THR A 49 -9.11 6.90 14.84
N ASP A 50 -10.18 6.51 14.13
CA ASP A 50 -10.88 5.26 14.36
C ASP A 50 -10.19 4.10 13.64
N GLU A 51 -9.99 3.00 14.37
CA GLU A 51 -9.41 1.78 13.81
C GLU A 51 -10.40 1.08 12.87
N GLU A 52 -11.70 1.19 13.13
CA GLU A 52 -12.73 0.59 12.28
C GLU A 52 -12.80 1.27 10.91
N ASP A 53 -12.69 2.59 10.86
CA ASP A 53 -12.68 3.32 9.58
C ASP A 53 -11.42 3.00 8.75
N ALA A 54 -10.27 2.81 9.40
CA ALA A 54 -9.06 2.36 8.72
C ALA A 54 -9.20 0.95 8.13
N LEU A 55 -9.94 0.07 8.80
CA LEU A 55 -10.20 -1.29 8.32
C LEU A 55 -11.25 -1.31 7.22
N ASN A 56 -12.28 -0.48 7.31
CA ASN A 56 -13.24 -0.30 6.24
C ASN A 56 -12.55 0.18 4.97
N TYR A 57 -11.61 1.13 5.08
CA TYR A 57 -10.76 1.54 3.97
C TYR A 57 -9.93 0.38 3.40
N PHE A 58 -9.25 -0.38 4.27
CA PHE A 58 -8.48 -1.56 3.85
C PHE A 58 -9.35 -2.60 3.15
N ASN A 59 -10.53 -2.91 3.70
CA ASN A 59 -11.45 -3.89 3.15
C ASN A 59 -12.05 -3.46 1.83
N ALA A 60 -12.34 -2.16 1.65
CA ALA A 60 -12.75 -1.63 0.35
C ALA A 60 -11.67 -1.87 -0.71
N LYS A 61 -10.40 -1.57 -0.39
CA LYS A 61 -9.25 -1.81 -1.30
C LYS A 61 -8.96 -3.28 -1.53
N PHE A 62 -9.08 -4.11 -0.50
CA PHE A 62 -8.92 -5.55 -0.61
C PHE A 62 -9.98 -6.17 -1.52
N ASN A 63 -11.25 -5.78 -1.35
CA ASN A 63 -12.35 -6.24 -2.19
C ASN A 63 -12.25 -5.73 -3.63
N GLU A 64 -11.80 -4.49 -3.84
CA GLU A 64 -11.50 -3.94 -5.17
C GLU A 64 -10.46 -4.81 -5.89
N ALA A 65 -9.34 -5.12 -5.21
CA ALA A 65 -8.29 -5.96 -5.76
C ALA A 65 -8.74 -7.40 -6.00
N TYR A 66 -9.53 -7.96 -5.09
CA TYR A 66 -10.06 -9.33 -5.21
C TYR A 66 -11.01 -9.46 -6.41
N ASN A 67 -11.94 -8.51 -6.56
CA ASN A 67 -12.90 -8.52 -7.67
C ASN A 67 -12.24 -8.17 -9.02
N GLY A 68 -11.23 -7.29 -9.01
CA GLY A 68 -10.40 -6.96 -10.17
C GLY A 68 -9.37 -8.02 -10.56
N ALA A 69 -9.29 -9.15 -9.84
CA ALA A 69 -8.27 -10.16 -10.09
C ALA A 69 -8.39 -10.82 -11.48
N TRP A 70 -9.58 -10.93 -12.06
CA TRP A 70 -9.75 -11.56 -13.37
C TRP A 70 -9.29 -10.66 -14.54
N THR A 71 -9.58 -9.36 -14.50
CA THR A 71 -9.07 -8.40 -15.50
C THR A 71 -7.55 -8.35 -15.44
N THR A 72 -6.98 -8.40 -14.24
CA THR A 72 -5.53 -8.50 -14.03
C THR A 72 -4.98 -9.79 -14.66
N LYS A 73 -5.61 -10.96 -14.47
CA LYS A 73 -5.15 -12.22 -15.11
C LYS A 73 -5.12 -12.14 -16.63
N ILE A 74 -6.11 -11.50 -17.26
CA ILE A 74 -6.16 -11.33 -18.71
C ILE A 74 -5.06 -10.38 -19.20
N ASP A 75 -4.86 -9.26 -18.50
CA ASP A 75 -3.79 -8.30 -18.79
C ASP A 75 -2.39 -8.98 -18.75
N TRP A 76 -2.12 -9.75 -17.71
CA TRP A 76 -0.89 -10.53 -17.59
C TRP A 76 -0.75 -11.60 -18.69
N PHE A 77 -1.84 -12.24 -19.11
CA PHE A 77 -1.83 -13.19 -20.23
C PHE A 77 -1.52 -12.50 -21.57
N ALA A 78 -2.10 -11.32 -21.81
CA ALA A 78 -1.82 -10.53 -23.00
C ALA A 78 -0.35 -10.05 -23.03
N HIS A 79 0.18 -9.65 -21.87
CA HIS A 79 1.60 -9.32 -21.71
C HIS A 79 2.51 -10.52 -21.99
N TRP A 80 2.15 -11.73 -21.53
CA TRP A 80 2.89 -12.96 -21.84
C TRP A 80 2.85 -13.28 -23.34
N PHE A 81 1.70 -13.09 -24.00
CA PHE A 81 1.55 -13.37 -25.43
C PHE A 81 2.21 -12.33 -26.35
N ARG A 82 2.40 -11.09 -25.88
CA ARG A 82 3.15 -10.05 -26.59
C ARG A 82 4.68 -10.15 -26.44
N ARG A 83 5.18 -11.13 -25.68
CA ARG A 83 6.61 -11.41 -25.52
C ARG A 83 7.13 -12.40 -26.55
#